data_AF-A0A959F1T7-F1
#
_entry.id   AF-A0A959F1T7-F1
#
_cell.length_a   1.000
_cell.length_b   1.000
_cell.length_c   1.000
_cell.angle_alpha   90.00
_cell.angle_beta   90.00
_cell.angle_gamma   90.00
#
_symmetry.space_group_name_H-M   'P 1'
#
loop_
_entity.id
_entity.type
_entity.pdbx_description
1 polymer ?
#
loop_
_entity_poly.entity_id
_entity_poly.type
_entity_poly.pdbx_seq_one_letter_code
_entity_poly.pdbx_strand_id
1 'polypeptide(L)'
;MSPAQGSKDPGIPGSFGGRSALLTLLLFWALGLPAQTLHFDHFTTVDGLSQNHVTALLQDQKGFLWIGTRDGLNRYDGRAFRVFRHVRGDSASLSHNYITRLAEDPMGRIWVGTHRGLNCYEPELDRFRQYWRPPGPFSEPENNILGLCVDRRGQIWYGTYHGLFRLDPATGEQTHFLPPTDGSAGLNHAVVWDIYEAPSGVLWVGTQEGANRLMPDGGSFQPFLRA
;
A
#
# COMPACT_ATOMS: atom_id res chain seq x y z
N MET A 1 67.51 -18.49 -47.31
CA MET A 1 68.93 -18.17 -47.01
C MET A 1 68.94 -16.88 -46.19
N SER A 2 69.23 -17.01 -44.89
CA SER A 2 69.75 -15.94 -44.00
C SER A 2 71.15 -15.48 -44.48
N PRO A 3 71.74 -14.33 -44.07
CA PRO A 3 72.10 -13.92 -42.69
C PRO A 3 71.70 -12.46 -42.32
N ALA A 4 71.43 -12.08 -41.06
CA ALA A 4 72.29 -11.94 -39.86
C ALA A 4 73.17 -10.65 -39.90
N GLN A 5 73.52 -9.91 -38.84
CA GLN A 5 73.33 -9.96 -37.37
C GLN A 5 74.05 -8.71 -36.76
N GLY A 6 73.61 -8.25 -35.58
CA GLY A 6 74.46 -7.63 -34.52
C GLY A 6 74.79 -6.12 -34.62
N SER A 7 74.91 -5.34 -33.54
CA SER A 7 75.01 -5.66 -32.11
C SER A 7 74.97 -4.42 -31.18
N LYS A 8 74.44 -4.61 -29.97
CA LYS A 8 74.86 -4.10 -28.64
C LYS A 8 74.56 -2.65 -28.16
N ASP A 9 73.62 -2.58 -27.22
CA ASP A 9 73.57 -1.73 -26.01
C ASP A 9 74.71 -2.08 -25.01
N PRO A 10 75.13 -1.21 -24.05
CA PRO A 10 74.31 -0.90 -22.85
C PRO A 10 74.59 0.43 -22.09
N GLY A 11 73.67 0.81 -21.18
CA GLY A 11 74.02 1.44 -19.91
C GLY A 11 73.14 2.60 -19.41
N ILE A 12 72.30 2.32 -18.41
CA ILE A 12 71.77 3.31 -17.44
C ILE A 12 72.45 2.99 -16.09
N PRO A 13 72.93 4.00 -15.33
CA PRO A 13 72.30 4.28 -14.03
C PRO A 13 72.33 5.75 -13.57
N GLY A 14 71.38 6.10 -12.68
CA GLY A 14 71.71 6.93 -11.52
C GLY A 14 71.03 8.30 -11.39
N SER A 15 70.09 8.37 -10.45
CA SER A 15 69.34 9.51 -9.93
C SER A 15 70.13 10.50 -9.04
N PHE A 16 69.69 11.78 -8.95
CA PHE A 16 69.15 12.47 -7.75
C PHE A 16 69.30 14.01 -7.83
N GLY A 17 68.25 14.75 -7.44
CA GLY A 17 68.42 15.90 -6.53
C GLY A 17 67.83 17.28 -6.90
N GLY A 18 66.72 17.66 -6.23
CA GLY A 18 66.45 19.03 -5.75
C GLY A 18 65.67 19.99 -6.68
N ARG A 19 64.35 20.15 -6.58
CA ARG A 19 63.50 20.85 -5.57
C ARG A 19 63.07 22.27 -5.98
N SER A 20 61.76 22.50 -5.79
CA SER A 20 61.01 23.76 -5.69
C SER A 20 60.42 24.28 -7.01
N ALA A 21 59.17 24.73 -7.13
CA ALA A 21 57.95 24.67 -6.32
C ALA A 21 56.87 25.34 -7.20
N LEU A 22 55.64 24.81 -7.25
CA LEU A 22 54.41 25.59 -7.38
C LEU A 22 53.22 24.64 -7.17
N LEU A 23 52.97 24.39 -5.88
CA LEU A 23 51.71 23.94 -5.31
C LEU A 23 50.96 25.20 -4.91
N THR A 24 49.79 25.48 -5.50
CA THR A 24 48.63 26.13 -4.85
C THR A 24 47.52 26.41 -5.86
N LEU A 25 46.43 25.64 -5.78
CA LEU A 25 45.06 26.12 -5.51
C LEU A 25 44.06 25.01 -5.90
N LEU A 26 43.93 24.02 -5.01
CA LEU A 26 42.62 23.42 -4.74
C LEU A 26 41.81 24.51 -4.03
N LEU A 27 40.84 25.14 -4.69
CA LEU A 27 39.79 25.89 -3.98
C LEU A 27 38.60 26.16 -4.90
N PHE A 28 37.42 25.70 -4.45
CA PHE A 28 36.07 25.92 -4.99
C PHE A 28 35.81 25.25 -6.35
N TRP A 29 34.88 24.30 -6.51
CA TRP A 29 33.51 24.30 -6.03
C TRP A 29 33.13 22.89 -5.56
N ALA A 30 33.32 22.60 -4.27
CA ALA A 30 32.31 21.81 -3.60
C ALA A 30 31.12 22.75 -3.43
N LEU A 31 30.34 22.92 -4.51
CA LEU A 31 28.96 23.35 -4.32
C LEU A 31 28.36 22.30 -3.42
N GLY A 32 28.18 22.62 -2.15
CA GLY A 32 27.07 22.04 -1.42
C GLY A 32 25.87 22.28 -2.32
N LEU A 33 25.35 21.23 -2.97
CA LEU A 33 24.04 21.29 -3.58
C LEU A 33 23.15 21.90 -2.49
N PRO A 34 22.46 23.02 -2.74
CA PRO A 34 21.57 23.56 -1.73
C PRO A 34 20.68 22.39 -1.32
N ALA A 35 20.65 22.09 -0.02
CA ALA A 35 19.77 21.07 0.49
C ALA A 35 18.38 21.38 -0.09
N GLN A 36 17.85 20.46 -0.89
CA GLN A 36 16.56 20.68 -1.53
C GLN A 36 15.57 20.93 -0.41
N THR A 37 15.11 22.17 -0.29
CA THR A 37 14.17 22.53 0.76
C THR A 37 12.85 21.93 0.34
N LEU A 38 12.37 20.98 1.14
CA LEU A 38 11.05 20.40 0.90
C LEU A 38 10.02 21.48 1.15
N HIS A 39 9.29 21.85 0.09
CA HIS A 39 8.11 22.68 0.19
C HIS A 39 6.90 21.78 0.41
N PHE A 40 6.08 22.10 1.41
CA PHE A 40 4.85 21.37 1.69
C PHE A 40 3.67 22.32 1.51
N ASP A 41 2.75 21.93 0.63
CA ASP A 41 1.43 22.54 0.60
C ASP A 41 0.57 21.93 1.70
N HIS A 42 -0.21 22.77 2.37
CA HIS A 42 -1.05 22.36 3.49
C HIS A 42 -2.51 22.42 3.06
N PHE A 43 -3.19 21.27 3.13
CA PHE A 43 -4.63 21.16 2.91
C PHE A 43 -5.29 20.73 4.21
N THR A 44 -6.23 21.54 4.68
CA THR A 44 -6.95 21.33 5.93
C THR A 44 -8.46 21.51 5.72
N THR A 45 -9.23 21.54 6.80
CA THR A 45 -10.66 21.84 6.75
C THR A 45 -11.00 23.18 6.12
N VAL A 46 -10.10 24.18 6.13
CA VAL A 46 -10.36 25.47 5.47
C VAL A 46 -10.32 25.37 3.95
N ASP A 47 -9.63 24.36 3.43
CA ASP A 47 -9.45 24.12 1.99
C ASP A 47 -10.51 23.16 1.42
N GLY A 48 -11.35 22.58 2.29
CA GLY A 48 -12.46 21.68 1.93
C GLY A 48 -12.29 20.23 2.37
N LEU A 49 -11.17 19.87 3.01
CA LEU A 49 -11.01 18.54 3.63
C LEU A 49 -12.07 18.35 4.72
N SER A 50 -12.70 17.18 4.79
CA SER A 50 -13.79 16.95 5.72
C SER A 50 -13.36 16.98 7.19
N GLN A 51 -12.14 16.51 7.48
CA GLN A 51 -11.56 16.44 8.82
C GLN A 51 -10.04 16.22 8.77
N ASN A 52 -9.28 16.78 9.73
CA ASN A 52 -7.80 16.83 9.69
C ASN A 52 -7.07 15.51 10.03
N HIS A 53 -7.77 14.48 10.54
CA HIS A 53 -7.17 13.19 10.87
C HIS A 53 -7.33 12.25 9.66
N VAL A 54 -6.35 12.34 8.75
CA VAL A 54 -6.26 11.49 7.57
C VAL A 54 -5.81 10.08 7.97
N THR A 55 -6.52 9.07 7.48
CA THR A 55 -6.37 7.66 7.89
C THR A 55 -6.01 6.75 6.71
N ALA A 56 -6.33 7.17 5.48
CA ALA A 56 -6.04 6.43 4.26
C ALA A 56 -5.86 7.41 3.09
N LEU A 57 -4.99 7.05 2.15
CA LEU A 57 -4.73 7.78 0.92
C LEU A 57 -4.66 6.80 -0.25
N LEU A 58 -5.26 7.18 -1.38
CA LEU A 58 -5.23 6.42 -2.62
C LEU A 58 -5.28 7.40 -3.80
N GLN A 59 -4.41 7.23 -4.79
CA GLN A 59 -4.60 7.87 -6.09
C GLN A 59 -5.26 6.86 -7.02
N ASP A 60 -6.36 7.24 -7.67
CA ASP A 60 -7.03 6.36 -8.63
C ASP A 60 -6.41 6.42 -10.04
N GLN A 61 -6.79 5.48 -10.90
CA GLN A 61 -6.34 5.42 -12.30
C GLN A 61 -6.75 6.66 -13.13
N LYS A 62 -7.74 7.44 -12.68
CA LYS A 62 -8.18 8.68 -13.33
C LYS A 62 -7.40 9.90 -12.83
N GLY A 63 -6.54 9.73 -11.83
CA GLY A 63 -5.69 10.76 -11.24
C GLY A 63 -6.30 11.49 -10.03
N PHE A 64 -7.51 11.13 -9.59
CA PHE A 64 -8.09 11.73 -8.40
C PHE A 64 -7.38 11.21 -7.14
N LEU A 65 -7.21 12.09 -6.15
CA LEU A 65 -6.76 11.69 -4.82
C LEU A 65 -7.97 11.42 -3.93
N TRP A 66 -8.03 10.21 -3.39
CA TRP A 66 -9.00 9.77 -2.40
C TRP A 66 -8.35 9.80 -1.02
N ILE A 67 -9.01 10.50 -0.09
CA ILE A 67 -8.50 10.77 1.25
C ILE A 67 -9.55 10.35 2.26
N GLY A 68 -9.27 9.26 2.96
CA GLY A 68 -10.06 8.79 4.08
C GLY A 68 -9.74 9.58 5.34
N THR A 69 -10.76 9.97 6.08
CA THR A 69 -10.62 10.66 7.37
C THR A 69 -11.48 10.00 8.45
N ARG A 70 -11.41 10.49 9.69
CA ARG A 70 -12.35 10.07 10.74
C ARG A 70 -13.78 10.57 10.53
N ASP A 71 -13.99 11.58 9.68
CA ASP A 71 -15.31 12.10 9.35
C ASP A 71 -15.48 12.32 7.83
N GLY A 72 -15.45 11.23 7.07
CA GLY A 72 -15.81 11.21 5.65
C GLY A 72 -14.67 10.81 4.71
N LEU A 73 -15.07 10.46 3.50
CA LEU A 73 -14.20 10.21 2.37
C LEU A 73 -14.15 11.46 1.51
N ASN A 74 -12.96 11.88 1.09
CA ASN A 74 -12.75 13.04 0.26
C ASN A 74 -12.19 12.61 -1.08
N ARG A 75 -12.70 13.15 -2.18
CA ARG A 75 -12.08 13.05 -3.51
C ARG A 75 -11.58 14.43 -3.92
N TYR A 76 -10.31 14.53 -4.24
CA TYR A 76 -9.64 15.75 -4.67
C TYR A 76 -9.25 15.63 -6.15
N ASP A 77 -9.61 16.64 -6.94
CA ASP A 77 -9.38 16.70 -8.39
C ASP A 77 -8.18 17.58 -8.79
N GLY A 78 -7.38 18.00 -7.81
CA GLY A 78 -6.31 18.99 -8.02
C GLY A 78 -6.76 20.43 -7.79
N ARG A 79 -8.05 20.68 -7.54
CA ARG A 79 -8.62 22.02 -7.32
C ARG A 79 -9.55 22.08 -6.13
N ALA A 80 -10.46 21.10 -6.00
CA ALA A 80 -11.50 21.09 -4.99
C ALA A 80 -11.71 19.69 -4.39
N PHE A 81 -12.17 19.67 -3.14
CA PHE A 81 -12.59 18.46 -2.47
C PHE A 81 -14.09 18.22 -2.67
N ARG A 82 -14.44 16.97 -2.96
CA ARG A 82 -15.80 16.45 -2.82
C ARG A 82 -15.85 15.51 -1.63
N VAL A 83 -16.78 15.76 -0.70
CA VAL A 83 -16.92 14.98 0.53
C VAL A 83 -18.10 14.01 0.44
N PHE A 84 -17.85 12.76 0.81
CA PHE A 84 -18.86 11.71 0.97
C PHE A 84 -18.96 11.33 2.44
N ARG A 85 -20.19 11.19 2.94
CA ARG A 85 -20.50 10.81 4.32
C ARG A 85 -21.62 9.77 4.35
N HIS A 86 -21.76 9.11 5.50
CA HIS A 86 -22.93 8.32 5.83
C HIS A 86 -24.16 9.22 5.93
N VAL A 87 -25.24 8.79 5.30
CA VAL A 87 -26.56 9.41 5.39
C VAL A 87 -27.52 8.36 5.97
N ARG A 88 -28.14 8.70 7.11
CA ARG A 88 -29.07 7.79 7.79
C ARG A 88 -30.24 7.45 6.86
N GLY A 89 -30.44 6.15 6.64
CA GLY A 89 -31.54 5.64 5.80
C GLY A 89 -31.21 5.58 4.31
N ASP A 90 -30.02 6.02 3.89
CA ASP A 90 -29.59 5.95 2.50
C ASP A 90 -28.53 4.85 2.32
N SER A 91 -28.93 3.75 1.69
CA SER A 91 -28.06 2.62 1.36
C SER A 91 -27.08 2.91 0.22
N ALA A 92 -27.26 4.02 -0.50
CA ALA A 92 -26.36 4.49 -1.55
C ALA A 92 -25.25 5.41 -1.00
N SER A 93 -25.25 5.70 0.30
CA SER A 93 -24.21 6.45 1.02
C SER A 93 -23.17 5.53 1.68
N LEU A 94 -22.13 6.09 2.31
CA LEU A 94 -21.19 5.30 3.11
C LEU A 94 -21.89 4.61 4.29
N SER A 95 -21.42 3.42 4.68
CA SER A 95 -21.89 2.74 5.89
C SER A 95 -21.48 3.42 7.20
N HIS A 96 -20.37 4.17 7.18
CA HIS A 96 -19.87 4.95 8.32
C HIS A 96 -18.90 6.05 7.87
N ASN A 97 -18.78 7.15 8.63
CA ASN A 97 -17.91 8.28 8.28
C ASN A 97 -16.43 8.00 8.53
N TYR A 98 -16.12 7.19 9.54
CA TYR A 98 -14.73 6.83 9.84
C TYR A 98 -14.22 5.84 8.79
N ILE A 99 -13.40 6.36 7.86
CA ILE A 99 -12.71 5.60 6.82
C ILE A 99 -11.42 5.01 7.40
N THR A 100 -11.14 3.75 7.10
CA THR A 100 -9.96 3.05 7.60
C THR A 100 -9.02 2.60 6.50
N ARG A 101 -9.55 2.22 5.34
CA ARG A 101 -8.79 1.68 4.22
C ARG A 101 -9.39 2.11 2.90
N LEU A 102 -8.53 2.20 1.88
CA LEU A 102 -8.91 2.50 0.50
C LEU A 102 -8.16 1.56 -0.43
N ALA A 103 -8.83 1.07 -1.46
CA ALA A 103 -8.21 0.36 -2.57
C ALA A 103 -9.00 0.60 -3.86
N GLU A 104 -8.33 0.51 -5.00
CA GLU A 104 -8.97 0.56 -6.31
C GLU A 104 -8.92 -0.83 -6.94
N ASP A 105 -9.98 -1.22 -7.64
CA ASP A 105 -9.99 -2.45 -8.42
C ASP A 105 -9.73 -2.24 -9.93
N PRO A 106 -9.49 -3.32 -10.70
CA PRO A 106 -9.22 -3.19 -12.13
C PRO A 106 -10.35 -2.55 -12.96
N MET A 107 -11.56 -2.43 -12.41
CA MET A 107 -12.69 -1.75 -13.06
C MET A 107 -12.77 -0.25 -12.70
N GLY A 108 -11.81 0.26 -11.90
CA GLY A 108 -11.77 1.64 -11.45
C GLY A 108 -12.77 1.95 -10.33
N ARG A 109 -13.32 0.92 -9.66
CA ARG A 109 -14.18 1.11 -8.48
C ARG A 109 -13.31 1.32 -7.25
N ILE A 110 -13.79 2.18 -6.35
CA ILE A 110 -13.07 2.48 -5.11
C ILE A 110 -13.70 1.69 -3.96
N TRP A 111 -12.90 0.80 -3.38
CA TRP A 111 -13.24 0.03 -2.21
C TRP A 111 -12.86 0.81 -0.95
N VAL A 112 -13.82 0.97 -0.06
CA VAL A 112 -13.73 1.84 1.11
C VAL A 112 -14.03 1.03 2.36
N GLY A 113 -12.99 0.76 3.13
CA GLY A 113 -13.09 0.19 4.46
C GLY A 113 -13.54 1.25 5.46
N THR A 114 -14.48 0.88 6.35
CA THR A 114 -14.98 1.75 7.42
C THR A 114 -15.12 0.98 8.73
N HIS A 115 -15.42 1.68 9.81
CA HIS A 115 -15.76 1.04 11.10
C HIS A 115 -17.02 0.16 11.08
N ARG A 116 -17.88 0.28 10.05
CA ARG A 116 -19.10 -0.53 9.92
C ARG A 116 -19.14 -1.37 8.65
N GLY A 117 -17.99 -1.62 8.03
CA GLY A 117 -17.86 -2.57 6.94
C GLY A 117 -17.29 -1.97 5.67
N LEU A 118 -17.44 -2.74 4.60
CA LEU A 118 -16.85 -2.47 3.30
C LEU A 118 -17.87 -1.78 2.40
N ASN A 119 -17.44 -0.78 1.65
CA ASN A 119 -18.24 -0.09 0.65
C ASN A 119 -17.52 -0.14 -0.69
N CYS A 120 -18.28 -0.12 -1.79
CA CYS A 120 -17.76 0.03 -3.14
C CYS A 120 -18.39 1.27 -3.77
N TYR A 121 -17.58 2.27 -4.09
CA TYR A 121 -18.00 3.42 -4.87
C TYR A 121 -18.03 3.02 -6.35
N GLU A 122 -19.21 3.14 -6.96
CA GLU A 122 -19.47 2.88 -8.39
C GLU A 122 -19.42 4.23 -9.13
N PRO A 123 -18.30 4.61 -9.80
CA PRO A 123 -18.14 5.97 -10.33
C PRO A 123 -19.18 6.35 -11.38
N GLU A 124 -19.60 5.37 -12.20
CA GLU A 124 -20.59 5.57 -13.27
C GLU A 124 -21.99 5.87 -12.73
N LEU A 125 -22.28 5.48 -11.49
CA LEU A 125 -23.57 5.66 -10.85
C LEU A 125 -23.51 6.65 -9.68
N ASP A 126 -22.31 7.16 -9.39
CA ASP A 126 -22.01 8.11 -8.32
C ASP A 126 -22.60 7.74 -6.95
N ARG A 127 -22.52 6.45 -6.62
CA ARG A 127 -23.13 5.87 -5.41
C ARG A 127 -22.23 4.84 -4.75
N PHE A 128 -22.53 4.54 -3.50
CA PHE A 128 -21.93 3.44 -2.77
C PHE A 128 -22.83 2.21 -2.79
N ARG A 129 -22.21 1.04 -2.92
CA ARG A 129 -22.81 -0.23 -2.54
C ARG A 129 -22.19 -0.66 -1.21
N GLN A 130 -23.02 -0.88 -0.21
CA GLN A 130 -22.59 -1.34 1.10
C GLN A 130 -22.54 -2.88 1.12
N TYR A 131 -21.41 -3.44 1.53
CA TYR A 131 -21.24 -4.88 1.74
C TYR A 131 -21.29 -5.13 3.25
N TRP A 132 -22.49 -5.47 3.72
CA TRP A 132 -22.70 -5.88 5.11
C TRP A 132 -22.35 -7.36 5.29
N ARG A 133 -21.94 -7.73 6.51
CA ARG A 133 -21.93 -9.14 6.90
C ARG A 133 -23.39 -9.62 6.96
N PRO A 134 -23.74 -10.84 6.50
CA PRO A 134 -25.08 -11.35 6.69
C PRO A 134 -25.47 -11.35 8.20
N PRO A 135 -26.74 -11.10 8.55
CA PRO A 135 -27.20 -11.20 9.93
C PRO A 135 -26.92 -12.60 10.49
N GLY A 136 -26.38 -12.65 11.70
CA GLY A 136 -25.95 -13.87 12.38
C GLY A 136 -25.39 -13.53 13.76
N PRO A 137 -24.97 -14.52 14.58
CA PRO A 137 -24.52 -14.30 15.95
C PRO A 137 -23.26 -13.42 16.09
N PHE A 138 -22.64 -13.02 14.98
CA PHE A 138 -21.50 -12.12 14.90
C PHE A 138 -21.85 -10.77 14.23
N SER A 139 -23.13 -10.38 14.21
CA SER A 139 -23.61 -9.06 13.77
C SER A 139 -23.34 -7.99 14.83
N GLU A 140 -22.11 -7.93 15.32
CA GLU A 140 -21.66 -6.91 16.25
C GLU A 140 -21.71 -5.52 15.58
N PRO A 141 -21.92 -4.44 16.34
CA PRO A 141 -21.97 -3.07 15.82
C PRO A 141 -20.68 -2.61 15.11
N GLU A 142 -19.58 -3.33 15.33
CA GLU A 142 -18.22 -2.98 14.89
C GLU A 142 -17.71 -3.96 13.82
N ASN A 143 -18.12 -3.76 12.57
CA ASN A 143 -17.59 -4.49 11.43
C ASN A 143 -16.37 -3.77 10.84
N ASN A 144 -15.37 -3.50 11.70
CA ASN A 144 -14.25 -2.66 11.34
C ASN A 144 -13.37 -3.33 10.26
N ILE A 145 -13.14 -2.62 9.16
CA ILE A 145 -12.22 -3.05 8.12
C ILE A 145 -10.81 -2.62 8.51
N LEU A 146 -9.99 -3.60 8.87
CA LEU A 146 -8.63 -3.39 9.37
C LEU A 146 -7.58 -3.54 8.27
N GLY A 147 -7.78 -4.48 7.35
CA GLY A 147 -6.95 -4.66 6.16
C GLY A 147 -7.82 -4.67 4.91
N LEU A 148 -7.29 -4.17 3.79
CA LEU A 148 -7.99 -4.18 2.50
C LEU A 148 -6.95 -4.29 1.38
N CYS A 149 -7.11 -5.29 0.53
CA CYS A 149 -6.27 -5.52 -0.63
C CYS A 149 -7.15 -5.96 -1.80
N VAL A 150 -6.91 -5.40 -2.98
CA VAL A 150 -7.45 -5.93 -4.23
C VAL A 150 -6.34 -6.72 -4.90
N ASP A 151 -6.57 -8.02 -5.09
CA ASP A 151 -5.57 -8.85 -5.71
C ASP A 151 -5.51 -8.66 -7.23
N ARG A 152 -4.47 -9.19 -7.87
CA ARG A 152 -4.28 -9.12 -9.34
C ARG A 152 -5.39 -9.81 -10.14
N ARG A 153 -6.20 -10.66 -9.50
CA ARG A 153 -7.36 -11.33 -10.11
C ARG A 153 -8.65 -10.52 -9.91
N GLY A 154 -8.57 -9.36 -9.26
CA GLY A 154 -9.69 -8.49 -8.96
C GLY A 154 -10.54 -8.97 -7.78
N GLN A 155 -10.08 -9.94 -6.99
CA GLN A 155 -10.77 -10.34 -5.77
C GLN A 155 -10.46 -9.36 -4.64
N ILE A 156 -11.45 -9.14 -3.79
CA ILE A 156 -11.33 -8.18 -2.68
C ILE A 156 -11.06 -8.95 -1.40
N TRP A 157 -9.88 -8.75 -0.84
CA TRP A 157 -9.48 -9.32 0.43
C TRP A 157 -9.61 -8.28 1.53
N TYR A 158 -10.31 -8.61 2.61
CA TYR A 158 -10.44 -7.70 3.74
C TYR A 158 -10.35 -8.40 5.08
N GLY A 159 -9.66 -7.74 6.00
CA GLY A 159 -9.39 -8.21 7.35
C GLY A 159 -10.30 -7.52 8.35
N THR A 160 -10.75 -8.26 9.35
CA THR A 160 -11.55 -7.75 10.47
C THR A 160 -11.04 -8.32 11.79
N TYR A 161 -11.68 -7.97 12.90
CA TYR A 161 -11.46 -8.64 14.19
C TYR A 161 -11.92 -10.11 14.20
N HIS A 162 -12.68 -10.53 13.19
CA HIS A 162 -13.37 -11.83 13.16
C HIS A 162 -12.94 -12.71 12.00
N GLY A 163 -11.79 -12.45 11.39
CA GLY A 163 -11.23 -13.27 10.33
C GLY A 163 -10.87 -12.49 9.07
N LEU A 164 -10.32 -13.24 8.12
CA LEU A 164 -10.05 -12.81 6.76
C LEU A 164 -11.24 -13.15 5.87
N PHE A 165 -11.58 -12.25 4.96
CA PHE A 165 -12.63 -12.47 3.98
C PHE A 165 -12.09 -12.27 2.57
N ARG A 166 -12.62 -13.05 1.64
CA ARG A 166 -12.49 -12.85 0.20
C ARG A 166 -13.87 -12.59 -0.39
N LEU A 167 -14.00 -11.54 -1.17
CA LEU A 167 -15.21 -11.18 -1.90
C LEU A 167 -14.92 -11.21 -3.40
N ASP A 168 -15.74 -11.94 -4.14
CA ASP A 168 -15.81 -11.80 -5.59
C ASP A 168 -16.73 -10.61 -5.91
N PRO A 169 -16.23 -9.53 -6.50
CA PRO A 169 -17.04 -8.34 -6.70
C PRO A 169 -17.97 -8.41 -7.93
N ALA A 170 -17.86 -9.46 -8.76
CA ALA A 170 -18.77 -9.72 -9.87
C ALA A 170 -20.01 -10.50 -9.41
N THR A 171 -19.84 -11.48 -8.52
CA THR A 171 -20.94 -12.31 -8.01
C THR A 171 -21.49 -11.82 -6.67
N GLY A 172 -20.68 -11.10 -5.88
CA GLY A 172 -20.98 -10.75 -4.49
C GLY A 172 -20.72 -11.89 -3.50
N GLU A 173 -20.20 -13.03 -3.96
CA GLU A 173 -19.91 -14.18 -3.11
C GLU A 173 -18.77 -13.88 -2.13
N GLN A 174 -18.97 -14.25 -0.87
CA GLN A 174 -17.99 -14.06 0.20
C GLN A 174 -17.53 -15.40 0.76
N THR A 175 -16.21 -15.57 0.89
CA THR A 175 -15.57 -16.67 1.59
C THR A 175 -14.95 -16.14 2.89
N HIS A 176 -15.21 -16.82 4.01
CA HIS A 176 -14.69 -16.45 5.34
C HIS A 176 -13.65 -17.45 5.80
N PHE A 177 -12.48 -16.95 6.19
CA PHE A 177 -11.37 -17.74 6.70
C PHE A 177 -11.18 -17.44 8.20
N LEU A 178 -11.27 -18.48 9.01
CA LEU A 178 -11.05 -18.45 10.45
C LEU A 178 -9.86 -19.33 10.82
N PRO A 179 -9.26 -19.11 12.00
CA PRO A 179 -8.33 -20.07 12.57
C PRO A 179 -8.97 -21.46 12.70
N PRO A 180 -8.28 -22.52 12.24
CA PRO A 180 -8.79 -23.87 12.35
C PRO A 180 -8.88 -24.32 13.81
N THR A 181 -9.97 -24.99 14.17
CA THR A 181 -10.20 -25.49 15.54
C THR A 181 -9.57 -26.86 15.79
N ASP A 182 -9.15 -27.56 14.73
CA ASP A 182 -8.59 -28.90 14.76
C ASP A 182 -7.05 -28.90 14.71
N GLY A 183 -6.42 -27.71 14.74
CA GLY A 183 -4.96 -27.56 14.64
C GLY A 183 -4.39 -27.80 13.25
N SER A 184 -5.23 -27.90 12.21
CA SER A 184 -4.78 -27.93 10.83
C SER A 184 -4.07 -26.62 10.43
N ALA A 185 -3.36 -26.63 9.30
CA ALA A 185 -2.72 -25.42 8.78
C ALA A 185 -3.80 -24.43 8.30
N GLY A 186 -3.74 -23.19 8.77
CA GLY A 186 -4.71 -22.14 8.44
C GLY A 186 -4.27 -20.77 8.93
N LEU A 187 -5.22 -19.84 9.01
CA LEU A 187 -4.99 -18.52 9.59
C LEU A 187 -4.60 -18.69 11.07
N ASN A 188 -3.45 -18.18 11.49
CA ASN A 188 -2.98 -18.34 12.87
C ASN A 188 -3.82 -17.59 13.92
N HIS A 189 -4.55 -16.52 13.55
CA HIS A 189 -5.39 -15.76 14.46
C HIS A 189 -6.51 -14.99 13.71
N ALA A 190 -7.68 -14.82 14.34
CA ALA A 190 -8.85 -14.24 13.68
C ALA A 190 -8.74 -12.73 13.43
N VAL A 191 -8.07 -11.99 14.30
CA VAL A 191 -7.85 -10.55 14.09
C VAL A 191 -6.79 -10.35 13.01
N VAL A 192 -7.21 -9.79 11.88
CA VAL A 192 -6.39 -9.50 10.70
C VAL A 192 -6.17 -8.00 10.58
N TRP A 193 -4.94 -7.55 10.74
CA TRP A 193 -4.58 -6.12 10.77
C TRP A 193 -4.24 -5.53 9.41
N ASP A 194 -3.64 -6.32 8.54
CA ASP A 194 -3.20 -5.85 7.23
C ASP A 194 -3.07 -7.02 6.23
N ILE A 195 -3.22 -6.70 4.95
CA ILE A 195 -3.19 -7.66 3.85
C ILE A 195 -2.41 -7.04 2.71
N TYR A 196 -1.44 -7.78 2.17
CA TYR A 196 -0.62 -7.33 1.06
C TYR A 196 -0.37 -8.45 0.07
N GLU A 197 -0.63 -8.21 -1.22
CA GLU A 197 -0.24 -9.13 -2.28
C GLU A 197 1.17 -8.80 -2.78
N ALA A 198 2.09 -9.76 -2.66
CA ALA A 198 3.43 -9.63 -3.22
C ALA A 198 3.40 -9.74 -4.76
N PRO A 199 4.41 -9.23 -5.48
CA PRO A 199 4.51 -9.39 -6.94
C PRO A 199 4.46 -10.84 -7.43
N SER A 200 4.79 -11.81 -6.58
CA SER A 200 4.69 -13.25 -6.84
C SER A 200 3.25 -13.79 -6.80
N GLY A 201 2.27 -12.97 -6.42
CA GLY A 201 0.88 -13.38 -6.17
C GLY A 201 0.62 -14.00 -4.79
N VAL A 202 1.66 -14.09 -3.94
CA VAL A 202 1.49 -14.56 -2.55
C VAL A 202 0.83 -13.45 -1.73
N LEU A 203 -0.25 -13.79 -1.06
CA LEU A 203 -0.91 -12.91 -0.09
C LEU A 203 -0.25 -13.06 1.27
N TRP A 204 0.24 -11.95 1.80
CA TRP A 204 0.71 -11.81 3.17
C TRP A 204 -0.41 -11.26 4.03
N VAL A 205 -0.74 -11.99 5.09
CA VAL A 205 -1.84 -11.65 6.00
C VAL A 205 -1.25 -11.46 7.39
N GLY A 206 -1.19 -10.20 7.83
CA GLY A 206 -0.75 -9.82 9.16
C GLY A 206 -1.90 -9.97 10.16
N THR A 207 -1.67 -10.73 11.22
CA THR A 207 -2.63 -11.00 12.28
C THR A 207 -2.05 -10.60 13.64
N GLN A 208 -2.87 -10.65 14.69
CA GLN A 208 -2.44 -10.41 16.06
C GLN A 208 -1.26 -11.31 16.51
N GLU A 209 -1.16 -12.52 15.96
CA GLU A 209 -0.16 -13.52 16.35
C GLU A 209 0.92 -13.77 15.27
N GLY A 210 1.10 -12.82 14.35
CA GLY A 210 2.19 -12.85 13.39
C GLY A 210 1.72 -12.72 11.94
N ALA A 211 2.43 -13.37 11.02
CA ALA A 211 2.13 -13.28 9.59
C ALA A 211 1.86 -14.66 8.98
N ASN A 212 0.91 -14.69 8.06
CA ASN A 212 0.56 -15.88 7.28
C ASN A 212 0.85 -15.61 5.81
N ARG A 213 1.23 -16.65 5.09
CA ARG A 213 1.30 -16.65 3.63
C ARG A 213 0.16 -17.49 3.09
N LEU A 214 -0.65 -16.90 2.24
CA LEU A 214 -1.63 -17.61 1.44
C LEU A 214 -1.11 -17.69 0.00
N MET A 215 -1.04 -18.91 -0.53
CA MET A 215 -0.52 -19.15 -1.87
C MET A 215 -1.55 -18.75 -2.94
N PRO A 216 -1.09 -18.40 -4.16
CA PRO A 216 -1.97 -17.96 -5.24
C PRO A 216 -3.01 -19.01 -5.70
N ASP A 217 -2.80 -20.28 -5.34
CA ASP A 217 -3.75 -21.38 -5.57
C ASP A 217 -5.06 -21.23 -4.79
N GLY A 218 -5.11 -20.29 -3.84
CA GLY A 218 -6.32 -19.84 -3.17
C GLY A 218 -6.76 -20.67 -1.98
N GLY A 219 -5.91 -21.59 -1.48
CA GLY A 219 -6.30 -22.45 -0.36
C GLY A 219 -5.21 -22.85 0.63
N SER A 220 -3.92 -22.79 0.27
CA SER A 220 -2.86 -23.25 1.18
C SER A 220 -2.26 -22.10 2.01
N PHE A 221 -2.39 -22.22 3.34
CA PHE A 221 -1.79 -21.31 4.32
C PHE A 221 -0.49 -21.90 4.89
N GLN A 222 0.55 -21.07 4.97
CA GLN A 222 1.79 -21.39 5.69
C GLN A 222 2.08 -20.30 6.74
N PRO A 223 2.22 -20.66 8.03
CA PRO A 223 2.64 -19.72 9.05
C PRO A 223 4.09 -19.32 8.84
N PHE A 224 4.41 -18.03 9.05
CA PHE A 224 5.79 -17.56 9.04
C PHE A 224 6.39 -17.72 10.44
N LEU A 225 6.97 -18.89 10.73
CA LEU A 225 7.78 -19.09 11.94
C LEU A 225 9.22 -18.67 11.63
N ARG A 226 9.80 -17.79 12.46
CA ARG A 226 11.26 -17.60 12.48
C ARG A 226 11.88 -18.84 13.12
N ALA A 227 12.83 -19.46 12.41
CA ALA A 227 13.77 -20.42 12.99
C ALA A 227 14.71 -19.72 14.00
#